data_AF-A0A9X7ZEU7-F1
#
_entry.id   AF-A0A9X7ZEU7-F1
#
_cell.length_a   1.000
_cell.length_b   1.000
_cell.length_c   1.000
_cell.angle_alpha   90.00
_cell.angle_beta   90.00
_cell.angle_gamma   90.00
#
_symmetry.space_group_name_H-M   'P 1'
#
loop_
_entity.id
_entity.type
_entity.pdbx_description
1 polymer ?
#
loop_
_entity_poly.entity_id
_entity_poly.type
_entity_poly.pdbx_seq_one_letter_code
_entity_poly.pdbx_strand_id
1 'polypeptide(L)'
;MTVRIPDSPGLRDLGVTNWLVCKVVALRQHVPRAHLFTTLGQHRRLMWSWLPFGGVLMRGGKLSNRDTELVILRVGHLRDSQYELQHHRRMARAVGIDDATQARIFEGPSADGLTDRQRVLLTGVDELVGTRTLSDDTWARLAAHLDRPRLIEFVMLTSQYDALAATLSALRVPLDFDE
;
A
#
# COMPACT_ATOMS: atom_id res chain seq x y z
N MET A 1 14.37 -1.37 17.55
CA MET A 1 15.17 -1.94 16.44
C MET A 1 16.06 -0.86 15.85
N THR A 2 17.31 -1.14 15.50
CA THR A 2 18.20 -0.15 14.83
C THR A 2 17.84 -0.01 13.36
N VAL A 3 17.59 1.23 12.91
CA VAL A 3 17.32 1.57 11.50
C VAL A 3 18.53 1.16 10.63
N ARG A 4 18.29 0.58 9.44
CA ARG A 4 19.37 0.10 8.54
C ARG A 4 19.85 1.15 7.55
N ILE A 5 18.96 2.02 7.08
CA ILE A 5 19.31 3.21 6.31
C ILE A 5 19.18 4.41 7.24
N PRO A 6 20.29 5.00 7.70
CA PRO A 6 20.24 6.15 8.59
C PRO A 6 19.31 7.22 8.04
N ASP A 7 18.50 7.80 8.92
CA ASP A 7 17.73 8.98 8.56
C ASP A 7 18.73 10.08 8.18
N SER A 8 18.71 10.44 6.91
CA SER A 8 19.61 11.41 6.30
C SER A 8 18.73 12.51 5.67
N PRO A 9 18.09 13.35 6.50
CA PRO A 9 17.02 14.25 6.06
C PRO A 9 17.56 15.54 5.43
N GLY A 10 18.88 15.64 5.24
CA GLY A 10 19.56 16.86 4.83
C GLY A 10 19.57 17.07 3.32
N LEU A 11 19.68 18.34 2.92
CA LEU A 11 19.98 18.75 1.54
C LEU A 11 21.18 18.00 0.93
N ARG A 12 22.16 17.60 1.75
CA ARG A 12 23.34 16.88 1.31
C ARG A 12 23.01 15.50 0.72
N ASP A 13 22.09 14.77 1.33
CA ASP A 13 21.79 13.38 0.96
C ASP A 13 20.65 13.32 -0.08
N LEU A 14 19.63 14.16 0.10
CA LEU A 14 18.45 14.20 -0.77
C LEU A 14 18.63 15.14 -1.96
N GLY A 15 19.54 16.12 -1.88
CA GLY A 15 19.59 17.26 -2.81
C GLY A 15 18.31 18.09 -2.78
N VAL A 16 18.35 19.24 -3.45
CA VAL A 16 17.27 20.24 -3.37
C VAL A 16 15.92 19.67 -3.79
N THR A 17 15.87 18.92 -4.90
CA THR A 17 14.62 18.42 -5.48
C THR A 17 13.94 17.40 -4.58
N ASN A 18 14.62 16.32 -4.18
CA ASN A 18 14.01 15.28 -3.35
C ASN A 18 13.71 15.80 -1.94
N TRP A 19 14.54 16.69 -1.40
CA TRP A 19 14.29 17.33 -0.11
C TRP A 19 12.98 18.12 -0.13
N LEU A 20 12.75 18.96 -1.16
CA LEU A 20 11.50 19.70 -1.33
C LEU A 20 10.30 18.76 -1.46
N VAL A 21 10.41 17.70 -2.27
CA VAL A 21 9.35 16.69 -2.43
C VAL A 21 9.02 16.04 -1.09
N CYS A 22 10.02 15.59 -0.33
CA CYS A 22 9.81 14.97 0.98
C CYS A 22 9.14 15.92 1.97
N LYS A 23 9.50 17.22 1.96
CA LYS A 23 8.86 18.25 2.78
C LYS A 23 7.40 18.45 2.41
N VAL A 24 7.09 18.51 1.12
CA VAL A 24 5.71 18.63 0.63
C VAL A 24 4.88 17.39 0.98
N VAL A 25 5.44 16.19 0.86
CA VAL A 25 4.76 14.95 1.26
C VAL A 25 4.48 14.92 2.75
N ALA A 26 5.48 15.23 3.58
CA ALA A 26 5.32 15.29 5.04
C ALA A 26 4.23 16.28 5.44
N LEU A 27 4.22 17.48 4.84
CA LEU A 27 3.19 18.49 5.06
C LEU A 27 1.80 17.98 4.68
N ARG A 28 1.64 17.35 3.51
CA ARG A 28 0.35 16.82 3.04
C ARG A 28 -0.16 15.65 3.88
N GLN A 29 0.74 14.86 4.44
CA GLN A 29 0.38 13.73 5.29
C GLN A 29 0.16 14.14 6.76
N HIS A 30 0.46 15.39 7.12
CA HIS A 30 0.45 15.91 8.48
C HIS A 30 1.38 15.13 9.41
N VAL A 31 2.58 14.81 8.93
CA VAL A 31 3.62 14.09 9.68
C VAL A 31 4.87 14.95 9.78
N PRO A 32 5.65 14.86 10.87
CA PRO A 32 6.91 15.59 10.98
C PRO A 32 7.90 15.16 9.89
N ARG A 33 7.87 13.89 9.51
CA ARG A 33 8.69 13.29 8.46
C ARG A 33 7.93 12.19 7.73
N ALA A 34 8.20 12.08 6.43
CA ALA A 34 7.76 10.98 5.59
C ALA A 34 8.95 10.02 5.39
N HIS A 35 9.12 9.06 6.31
CA HIS A 35 10.33 8.23 6.41
C HIS A 35 10.54 7.33 5.18
N LEU A 36 9.48 6.82 4.55
CA LEU A 36 9.61 6.09 3.28
C LEU A 36 10.23 6.97 2.19
N PHE A 37 9.75 8.20 2.03
CA PHE A 37 10.19 9.10 0.97
C PHE A 37 11.61 9.61 1.21
N THR A 38 11.95 9.91 2.47
CA THR A 38 13.33 10.30 2.83
C THR A 38 14.30 9.14 2.71
N THR A 39 13.90 7.90 3.00
CA THR A 39 14.72 6.70 2.78
C THR A 39 14.95 6.46 1.29
N LEU A 40 13.88 6.36 0.49
CA LEU A 40 14.00 6.11 -0.96
C LEU A 40 14.63 7.29 -1.70
N GLY A 41 14.46 8.51 -1.18
CA GLY A 41 15.00 9.74 -1.77
C GLY A 41 16.52 9.80 -1.78
N GLN A 42 17.21 8.98 -0.98
CA GLN A 42 18.66 8.80 -1.05
C GLN A 42 19.08 8.14 -2.38
N HIS A 43 18.18 7.37 -3.02
CA HIS A 43 18.37 6.80 -4.35
C HIS A 43 17.53 7.55 -5.41
N ARG A 44 17.98 8.75 -5.80
CA ARG A 44 17.23 9.68 -6.68
C ARG A 44 16.54 9.04 -7.89
N ARG A 45 17.29 8.31 -8.71
CA ARG A 45 16.76 7.71 -9.95
C ARG A 45 15.61 6.74 -9.66
N LEU A 46 15.78 5.89 -8.65
CA LEU A 46 14.79 4.90 -8.25
C LEU A 46 13.54 5.59 -7.68
N MET A 47 13.70 6.61 -6.83
CA MET A 47 12.57 7.38 -6.31
C MET A 47 11.73 7.98 -7.44
N TRP A 48 12.35 8.65 -8.41
CA TRP A 48 11.63 9.30 -9.51
C TRP A 48 11.02 8.31 -10.51
N SER A 49 11.54 7.09 -10.61
CA SER A 49 10.89 6.01 -11.36
C SER A 49 9.72 5.37 -10.60
N TRP A 50 9.85 5.24 -9.27
CA TRP A 50 8.85 4.60 -8.42
C TRP A 50 7.62 5.49 -8.15
N LEU A 51 7.82 6.79 -7.91
CA LEU A 51 6.73 7.74 -7.61
C LEU A 51 5.57 7.73 -8.62
N PRO A 52 5.78 7.84 -9.95
CA PRO A 52 4.69 7.83 -10.90
C PRO A 52 4.00 6.46 -10.95
N PHE A 53 4.76 5.37 -10.84
CA PHE A 53 4.21 4.01 -10.80
C PHE A 53 3.30 3.79 -9.59
N GLY A 54 3.78 4.14 -8.38
CA GLY A 54 2.98 4.08 -7.16
C GLY A 54 1.77 5.02 -7.20
N GLY A 55 1.92 6.20 -7.80
CA GLY A 55 0.84 7.16 -8.00
C GLY A 55 -0.31 6.61 -8.87
N VAL A 56 0.02 5.89 -9.95
CA VAL A 56 -0.98 5.19 -10.78
C VAL A 56 -1.72 4.16 -9.93
N LEU A 57 -1.01 3.27 -9.25
CA LEU A 57 -1.65 2.20 -8.47
C LEU A 57 -2.51 2.71 -7.30
N MET A 58 -2.11 3.81 -6.66
CA MET A 58 -2.80 4.33 -5.47
C MET A 58 -4.04 5.18 -5.80
N ARG A 59 -3.98 6.05 -6.81
CA ARG A 59 -5.08 7.01 -7.12
C ARG A 59 -5.30 7.30 -8.60
N GLY A 60 -4.38 6.91 -9.49
CA GLY A 60 -4.45 7.20 -10.93
C GLY A 60 -5.01 6.06 -11.78
N GLY A 61 -5.35 4.93 -11.16
CA GLY A 61 -5.75 3.69 -11.82
C GLY A 61 -7.22 3.60 -12.18
N LYS A 62 -7.64 2.39 -12.54
CA LYS A 62 -9.02 2.01 -12.91
C LYS A 62 -9.76 1.37 -11.75
N LEU A 63 -9.07 0.80 -10.76
CA LEU A 63 -9.71 0.34 -9.53
C LEU A 63 -10.35 1.53 -8.81
N SER A 64 -11.48 1.28 -8.16
CA SER A 64 -12.09 2.31 -7.33
C SER A 64 -11.20 2.56 -6.11
N ASN A 65 -11.18 3.80 -5.59
CA ASN A 65 -10.40 4.09 -4.38
C ASN A 65 -10.79 3.16 -3.21
N ARG A 66 -12.04 2.69 -3.14
CA ARG A 66 -12.47 1.72 -2.12
C ARG A 66 -11.86 0.34 -2.33
N ASP A 67 -11.81 -0.17 -3.56
CA ASP A 67 -11.17 -1.45 -3.86
C ASP A 67 -9.65 -1.35 -3.63
N THR A 68 -9.03 -0.24 -4.01
CA THR A 68 -7.60 0.01 -3.80
C THR A 68 -7.25 -0.02 -2.31
N GLU A 69 -7.95 0.74 -1.47
CA GLU A 69 -7.70 0.72 -0.03
C GLU A 69 -8.02 -0.63 0.62
N LEU A 70 -9.05 -1.35 0.16
CA LEU A 70 -9.35 -2.70 0.63
C LEU A 70 -8.19 -3.67 0.37
N VAL A 71 -7.64 -3.65 -0.85
CA VAL A 71 -6.50 -4.50 -1.24
C VAL A 71 -5.29 -4.16 -0.38
N ILE A 72 -4.97 -2.87 -0.25
CA ILE A 72 -3.79 -2.42 0.50
C ILE A 72 -3.90 -2.76 1.99
N LEU A 73 -5.06 -2.53 2.60
CA LEU A 73 -5.31 -2.89 4.00
C LEU A 73 -5.13 -4.39 4.23
N ARG A 74 -5.60 -5.24 3.30
CA ARG A 74 -5.44 -6.69 3.42
C ARG A 74 -3.97 -7.10 3.29
N VAL A 75 -3.25 -6.57 2.31
CA VAL A 75 -1.81 -6.84 2.16
C VAL A 75 -1.04 -6.39 3.40
N GLY A 76 -1.27 -5.17 3.87
CA GLY A 76 -0.61 -4.62 5.06
C GLY A 76 -0.87 -5.47 6.30
N HIS A 77 -2.08 -6.01 6.45
CA HIS A 77 -2.41 -6.94 7.54
C HIS A 77 -1.67 -8.28 7.41
N LEU A 78 -1.70 -8.92 6.23
CA LEU A 78 -1.02 -10.20 5.99
C LEU A 78 0.51 -10.12 6.15
N ARG A 79 1.10 -8.94 5.95
CA ARG A 79 2.54 -8.69 6.09
C ARG A 79 2.95 -8.02 7.40
N ASP A 80 2.00 -7.79 8.31
CA ASP A 80 2.22 -7.04 9.55
C ASP A 80 2.95 -5.70 9.32
N SER A 81 2.58 -5.02 8.24
CA SER A 81 3.20 -3.78 7.78
C SER A 81 2.55 -2.57 8.47
N GLN A 82 2.93 -2.30 9.71
CA GLN A 82 2.38 -1.16 10.48
C GLN A 82 2.61 0.19 9.78
N TYR A 83 3.70 0.33 9.03
CA TYR A 83 3.96 1.54 8.24
C TYR A 83 2.91 1.76 7.15
N GLU A 84 2.45 0.71 6.46
CA GLU A 84 1.37 0.87 5.48
C GLU A 84 0.03 1.09 6.19
N LEU A 85 -0.23 0.32 7.24
CA LEU A 85 -1.49 0.37 7.99
C LEU A 85 -1.75 1.76 8.62
N GLN A 86 -0.75 2.46 9.17
CA GLN A 86 -0.94 3.80 9.77
C GLN A 86 -1.52 4.80 8.75
N HIS A 87 -1.09 4.73 7.49
CA HIS A 87 -1.54 5.64 6.44
C HIS A 87 -2.87 5.18 5.84
N HIS A 88 -2.95 3.90 5.52
CA HIS A 88 -4.07 3.35 4.75
C HIS A 88 -5.35 3.21 5.58
N ARG A 89 -5.28 3.01 6.90
CA ARG A 89 -6.50 3.07 7.75
C ARG A 89 -7.19 4.43 7.67
N ARG A 90 -6.41 5.53 7.65
CA ARG A 90 -6.93 6.90 7.51
C ARG A 90 -7.48 7.16 6.10
N MET A 91 -6.78 6.69 5.08
CA MET A 91 -7.22 6.84 3.68
C MET A 91 -8.47 6.03 3.38
N ALA A 92 -8.56 4.80 3.91
CA ALA A 92 -9.73 3.94 3.85
C ALA A 92 -10.98 4.62 4.46
N ARG A 93 -10.85 5.25 5.63
CA ARG A 93 -11.96 6.04 6.22
C ARG A 93 -12.43 7.17 5.29
N ALA A 94 -11.50 7.88 4.66
CA ALA A 94 -11.84 8.98 3.74
C ALA A 94 -12.61 8.53 2.49
N VAL A 95 -12.55 7.24 2.13
CA VAL A 95 -13.30 6.64 1.02
C VAL A 95 -14.51 5.82 1.48
N GLY A 96 -14.84 5.88 2.78
CA GLY A 96 -16.02 5.27 3.37
C GLY A 96 -15.84 3.82 3.85
N ILE A 97 -14.60 3.34 4.00
CA ILE A 97 -14.29 2.07 4.67
C ILE A 97 -14.07 2.40 6.16
N ASP A 98 -15.16 2.29 6.93
CA ASP A 98 -15.16 2.53 8.38
C ASP A 98 -14.40 1.44 9.16
N ASP A 99 -14.17 1.68 10.45
CA ASP A 99 -13.36 0.78 11.28
C ASP A 99 -13.98 -0.63 11.39
N ALA A 100 -15.32 -0.75 11.33
CA ALA A 100 -16.02 -2.03 11.30
C ALA A 100 -15.71 -2.82 10.01
N THR A 101 -15.73 -2.15 8.86
CA THR A 101 -15.35 -2.76 7.58
C THR A 101 -13.87 -3.11 7.56
N GLN A 102 -13.00 -2.27 8.14
CA GLN A 102 -11.56 -2.58 8.28
C GLN A 102 -11.33 -3.83 9.14
N ALA A 103 -12.06 -3.97 10.24
CA ALA A 103 -11.99 -5.18 11.07
C ALA A 103 -12.35 -6.44 10.28
N ARG A 104 -13.40 -6.40 9.44
CA ARG A 104 -13.77 -7.51 8.54
C ARG A 104 -12.70 -7.80 7.48
N ILE A 105 -12.07 -6.76 6.93
CA ILE A 105 -10.94 -6.92 5.99
C ILE A 105 -9.77 -7.65 6.67
N PHE A 106 -9.50 -7.35 7.93
CA PHE A 106 -8.45 -8.01 8.71
C PHE A 106 -8.82 -9.44 9.11
N GLU A 107 -10.08 -9.70 9.48
CA GLU A 107 -10.59 -11.06 9.69
C GLU A 107 -10.46 -11.92 8.43
N GLY A 108 -10.70 -11.35 7.26
CA GLY A 108 -10.42 -11.96 5.96
C GLY A 108 -11.68 -12.34 5.17
N PRO A 109 -11.54 -13.11 4.08
CA PRO A 109 -12.63 -13.36 3.14
C PRO A 109 -13.86 -14.03 3.77
N SER A 110 -13.68 -14.81 4.84
CA SER A 110 -14.78 -15.49 5.53
C SER A 110 -15.66 -14.57 6.37
N ALA A 111 -15.19 -13.35 6.71
CA ALA A 111 -15.86 -12.45 7.63
C ALA A 111 -17.32 -12.14 7.23
N ASP A 112 -18.18 -12.11 8.23
CA ASP A 112 -19.60 -11.80 8.05
C ASP A 112 -19.82 -10.33 7.69
N GLY A 113 -20.78 -10.08 6.80
CA GLY A 113 -21.12 -8.72 6.37
C GLY A 113 -20.18 -8.12 5.31
N LEU A 114 -19.29 -8.92 4.72
CA LEU A 114 -18.62 -8.58 3.46
C LEU A 114 -19.57 -8.79 2.27
N THR A 115 -19.51 -7.88 1.31
CA THR A 115 -20.12 -8.10 -0.01
C THR A 115 -19.35 -9.17 -0.80
N ASP A 116 -20.00 -9.77 -1.80
CA ASP A 116 -19.39 -10.82 -2.62
C ASP A 116 -18.13 -10.32 -3.35
N ARG A 117 -18.18 -9.09 -3.87
CA ARG A 117 -17.02 -8.42 -4.48
C ARG A 117 -15.86 -8.29 -3.50
N GLN A 118 -16.11 -7.85 -2.27
CA GLN A 118 -15.06 -7.69 -1.26
C GLN A 118 -14.45 -9.04 -0.90
N ARG A 119 -15.28 -10.08 -0.71
CA ARG A 119 -14.83 -11.44 -0.43
C ARG A 119 -13.90 -11.95 -1.53
N VAL A 120 -14.28 -11.79 -2.80
CA VAL A 120 -13.45 -12.20 -3.95
C VAL A 120 -12.13 -11.43 -4.03
N LEU A 121 -12.15 -10.11 -3.82
CA LEU A 121 -10.93 -9.30 -3.80
C LEU A 121 -9.97 -9.73 -2.68
N LEU A 122 -10.50 -9.96 -1.47
CA LEU A 122 -9.69 -10.44 -0.34
C LEU A 122 -9.12 -11.84 -0.61
N THR A 123 -9.91 -12.77 -1.18
CA THR A 123 -9.40 -14.09 -1.57
C THR A 123 -8.26 -13.98 -2.58
N GLY A 124 -8.39 -13.13 -3.60
CA GLY A 124 -7.31 -12.90 -4.56
C GLY A 124 -6.05 -12.31 -3.94
N VAL A 125 -6.20 -11.41 -2.95
CA VAL A 125 -5.06 -10.87 -2.19
C VAL A 125 -4.39 -11.98 -1.39
N ASP A 126 -5.15 -12.78 -0.66
CA ASP A 126 -4.64 -13.89 0.16
C ASP A 126 -3.85 -14.90 -0.68
N GLU A 127 -4.38 -15.29 -1.85
CA GLU A 127 -3.70 -16.18 -2.78
C GLU A 127 -2.41 -15.54 -3.32
N LEU A 128 -2.45 -14.31 -3.84
CA LEU A 128 -1.25 -13.66 -4.38
C LEU A 128 -0.15 -13.48 -3.33
N VAL A 129 -0.50 -13.09 -2.11
CA VAL A 129 0.46 -12.87 -1.01
C VAL A 129 1.00 -14.20 -0.47
N GLY A 130 0.17 -15.24 -0.40
CA GLY A 130 0.51 -16.54 0.15
C GLY A 130 1.21 -17.49 -0.83
N THR A 131 0.73 -17.58 -2.07
CA THR A 131 1.16 -18.59 -3.06
C THR A 131 1.79 -17.99 -4.31
N ARG A 132 1.78 -16.66 -4.47
CA ARG A 132 2.32 -15.93 -5.64
C ARG A 132 1.62 -16.27 -6.96
N THR A 133 0.41 -16.83 -6.90
CA THR A 133 -0.44 -17.10 -8.06
C THR A 133 -1.90 -16.97 -7.68
N LEU A 134 -2.77 -16.95 -8.68
CA LEU A 134 -4.21 -17.11 -8.49
C LEU A 134 -4.63 -18.49 -8.96
N SER A 135 -5.60 -19.09 -8.28
CA SER A 135 -6.31 -20.26 -8.79
C SER A 135 -7.23 -19.87 -9.94
N ASP A 136 -7.57 -20.83 -10.81
CA ASP A 136 -8.49 -20.57 -11.93
C ASP A 136 -9.88 -20.13 -11.45
N ASP A 137 -10.35 -20.67 -10.32
CA ASP A 137 -11.61 -20.27 -9.68
C ASP A 137 -11.57 -18.80 -9.22
N THR A 138 -10.53 -18.43 -8.45
CA THR A 138 -10.37 -17.05 -7.97
C THR A 138 -10.22 -16.08 -9.13
N TRP A 139 -9.48 -16.44 -10.19
CA TRP A 139 -9.37 -15.64 -11.40
C TRP A 139 -10.74 -15.44 -12.08
N ALA A 140 -11.52 -16.50 -12.27
CA ALA A 140 -12.84 -16.42 -12.87
C ALA A 140 -13.79 -15.52 -12.07
N ARG A 141 -13.77 -15.63 -10.74
CA ARG A 141 -14.59 -14.81 -9.83
C ARG A 141 -14.15 -13.35 -9.84
N LEU A 142 -12.84 -13.07 -9.86
CA LEU A 142 -12.33 -11.71 -10.05
C LEU A 142 -12.79 -11.13 -11.39
N ALA A 143 -12.73 -11.91 -12.46
CA ALA A 143 -13.12 -11.49 -13.80
C ALA A 143 -14.63 -11.23 -13.95
N ALA A 144 -15.47 -11.81 -13.08
CA ALA A 144 -16.89 -11.47 -12.99
C ALA A 144 -17.13 -10.07 -12.41
N HIS A 145 -16.17 -9.52 -11.66
CA HIS A 145 -16.26 -8.22 -11.00
C HIS A 145 -15.36 -7.14 -11.60
N LEU A 146 -14.28 -7.53 -12.28
CA LEU A 146 -13.24 -6.65 -12.81
C LEU A 146 -13.06 -6.90 -14.31
N ASP A 147 -13.02 -5.82 -15.08
CA ASP A 147 -12.59 -5.91 -16.48
C ASP A 147 -11.07 -6.11 -16.58
N ARG A 148 -10.59 -6.44 -17.79
CA ARG A 148 -9.18 -6.78 -18.03
C ARG A 148 -8.18 -5.74 -17.50
N PRO A 149 -8.37 -4.41 -17.71
CA PRO A 149 -7.48 -3.41 -17.13
C PRO A 149 -7.43 -3.48 -15.60
N ARG A 150 -8.57 -3.65 -14.93
CA ARG A 150 -8.64 -3.74 -13.46
C ARG A 150 -8.08 -5.05 -12.92
N LEU A 151 -8.19 -6.15 -13.65
CA LEU A 151 -7.54 -7.42 -13.28
C LEU A 151 -6.02 -7.28 -13.25
N ILE A 152 -5.44 -6.69 -14.31
CA ILE A 152 -4.00 -6.42 -14.38
C ILE A 152 -3.59 -5.50 -13.22
N GLU A 153 -4.34 -4.42 -13.01
CA GLU A 153 -4.09 -3.46 -11.96
C GLU A 153 -4.20 -4.06 -10.55
N PHE A 154 -5.17 -4.94 -10.31
CA PHE A 154 -5.34 -5.66 -9.05
C PHE A 154 -4.11 -6.52 -8.71
N VAL A 155 -3.60 -7.28 -9.68
CA VAL A 155 -2.40 -8.10 -9.50
C VAL A 155 -1.18 -7.22 -9.23
N MET A 156 -1.02 -6.15 -10.01
CA MET A 156 0.09 -5.20 -9.86
C MET A 156 0.05 -4.45 -8.54
N LEU A 157 -1.13 -3.99 -8.10
CA LEU A 157 -1.34 -3.31 -6.83
C LEU A 157 -0.98 -4.22 -5.66
N THR A 158 -1.55 -5.43 -5.64
CA THR A 158 -1.30 -6.43 -4.58
C THR A 158 0.19 -6.76 -4.50
N SER A 159 0.82 -7.04 -5.65
CA SER A 159 2.24 -7.39 -5.73
C SER A 159 3.15 -6.23 -5.33
N GLN A 160 2.81 -5.00 -5.71
CA GLN A 160 3.58 -3.81 -5.37
C GLN A 160 3.54 -3.53 -3.87
N TYR A 161 2.39 -3.67 -3.22
CA TYR A 161 2.28 -3.48 -1.77
C TYR A 161 2.93 -4.64 -1.00
N ASP A 162 2.91 -5.87 -1.51
CA ASP A 162 3.70 -6.98 -0.94
C ASP A 162 5.22 -6.66 -0.98
N ALA A 163 5.70 -6.21 -2.15
CA ALA A 163 7.10 -5.81 -2.32
C ALA A 163 7.47 -4.58 -1.47
N LEU A 164 6.55 -3.63 -1.30
CA LEU A 164 6.75 -2.45 -0.46
C LEU A 164 6.84 -2.82 1.02
N ALA A 165 5.94 -3.68 1.52
CA ALA A 165 6.00 -4.22 2.88
C ALA A 165 7.35 -4.92 3.15
N ALA A 166 7.80 -5.76 2.22
CA ALA A 166 9.12 -6.40 2.30
C ALA A 166 10.26 -5.37 2.33
N THR A 167 10.17 -4.32 1.51
CA THR A 167 11.16 -3.22 1.47
C THR A 167 11.20 -2.45 2.79
N LEU A 168 10.04 -2.06 3.31
CA LEU A 168 9.89 -1.34 4.59
C LEU A 168 10.50 -2.13 5.75
N SER A 169 10.16 -3.42 5.83
CA SER A 169 10.70 -4.34 6.83
C SER A 169 12.22 -4.53 6.68
N ALA A 170 12.69 -4.76 5.45
CA ALA A 170 14.11 -4.98 5.17
C ALA A 170 14.97 -3.74 5.45
N LEU A 171 14.47 -2.53 5.22
CA LEU A 171 15.18 -1.29 5.50
C LEU A 171 14.95 -0.77 6.93
N ARG A 172 13.99 -1.36 7.66
CA ARG A 172 13.55 -0.94 9.00
C ARG A 172 13.15 0.55 9.01
N VAL A 173 12.32 0.91 8.04
CA VAL A 173 11.81 2.28 7.91
C VAL A 173 10.98 2.63 9.15
N PRO A 174 11.28 3.74 9.85
CA PRO A 174 10.47 4.19 11.00
C PRO A 174 9.02 4.51 10.61
N LEU A 175 8.12 4.44 11.59
CA LEU A 175 6.75 4.93 11.44
C LEU A 175 6.73 6.46 11.28
N ASP A 176 5.69 6.98 10.66
CA ASP A 176 5.56 8.43 10.40
C ASP A 176 4.70 9.13 11.46
N PHE A 177 3.79 8.37 12.08
CA PHE A 177 3.05 8.78 13.26
C PHE A 177 3.65 8.08 14.47
N ASP A 178 3.76 8.82 15.58
CA ASP A 178 3.99 8.21 16.88
C ASP A 178 2.74 7.39 17.26
N GLU A 179 2.93 6.26 17.94
CA GLU A 179 1.82 5.44 18.48
C GLU A 179 0.96 6.19 19.49
#